data_AF-A0A359H2R7-F1
#
_entry.id   AF-A0A359H2R7-F1
#
_cell.length_a   1.000
_cell.length_b   1.000
_cell.length_c   1.000
_cell.angle_alpha   90.00
_cell.angle_beta   90.00
_cell.angle_gamma   90.00
#
_symmetry.space_group_name_H-M   'P 1'
#
loop_
_entity.id
_entity.type
_entity.pdbx_description
1 polymer ?
#
loop_
_entity_poly.entity_id
_entity_poly.type
_entity_poly.pdbx_seq_one_letter_code
_entity_poly.pdbx_strand_id
1 'polypeptide(L)'
;MSGATSINYQAKGAEVTVTTGMSLNDIAYAINSGKYASGNEVIATVVNKQMVLSSKFTGESHQIQASGAVLEELGVLTGTSFKNIMQSARNATFKVNGLSVTRSQNSALTDVISGVTLNLASDAQGKSATLNIASDNTSQKTAINSLITNFNTLQSYISTNLAVTKNADNTYTRGSLSGDQSIVSLRNSLFSLVGSSDSTATVFKSLKDIGITVDSNLTMSITDSSKLENALNNNYSDVISVMDRVMSAVTSKLDKYTGTTSYVDQLIKANAKKTIEVGNSIVSMNKRLDAREQVLIKYYADVQSQMDLLTNTQNTNSAWITSLYASLYT
;
A
#
# COMPACT_ATOMS: atom_id res chain seq x y z
N MET A 1 33.62 46.54 51.66
CA MET A 1 32.17 46.32 51.49
C MET A 1 31.94 45.90 50.05
N SER A 2 31.33 44.74 49.78
CA SER A 2 30.64 44.45 48.51
C SER A 2 30.00 43.07 48.63
N GLY A 3 28.76 43.04 49.15
CA GLY A 3 27.94 41.85 49.19
C GLY A 3 27.44 41.50 47.79
N ALA A 4 27.58 40.24 47.40
CA ALA A 4 26.93 39.73 46.20
C ALA A 4 25.42 39.66 46.47
N THR A 5 24.66 40.59 45.90
CA THR A 5 23.20 40.52 45.91
C THR A 5 22.76 39.50 44.87
N SER A 6 22.27 38.33 45.31
CA SER A 6 21.54 37.41 44.44
C SER A 6 20.19 38.05 44.12
N ILE A 7 19.97 38.44 42.86
CA ILE A 7 18.64 38.84 42.38
C ILE A 7 17.91 37.55 42.01
N ASN A 8 17.02 37.08 42.90
CA ASN A 8 16.10 35.99 42.59
C ASN A 8 14.99 36.53 41.68
N TYR A 9 15.15 36.41 40.37
CA TYR A 9 14.05 36.63 39.43
C TYR A 9 13.13 35.40 39.42
N GLN A 10 11.91 35.54 39.93
CA GLN A 10 10.83 34.60 39.62
C GLN A 10 10.09 35.11 38.39
N ALA A 11 9.97 34.29 37.35
CA ALA A 11 9.18 34.63 36.18
C ALA A 11 7.72 34.87 36.59
N LYS A 12 7.14 35.99 36.14
CA LYS A 12 5.70 36.25 36.34
C LYS A 12 4.91 35.18 35.59
N GLY A 13 4.12 34.38 36.31
CA GLY A 13 3.21 33.39 35.74
C GLY A 13 2.05 34.03 34.98
N ALA A 14 1.05 33.24 34.59
CA ALA A 14 -0.17 33.78 33.97
C ALA A 14 -0.90 34.72 34.95
N GLU A 15 -1.22 35.93 34.52
CA GLU A 15 -1.99 36.90 35.29
C GLU A 15 -3.48 36.76 34.96
N VAL A 16 -4.30 36.56 35.99
CA VAL A 16 -5.75 36.47 35.88
C VAL A 16 -6.37 37.68 36.56
N THR A 17 -7.00 38.55 35.77
CA THR A 17 -7.69 39.73 36.30
C THR A 17 -9.04 39.31 36.88
N VAL A 18 -9.25 39.60 38.16
CA VAL A 18 -10.52 39.37 38.86
C VAL A 18 -11.16 40.69 39.25
N THR A 19 -12.47 40.83 39.04
CA THR A 19 -13.25 42.02 39.42
C THR A 19 -14.36 41.64 40.40
N THR A 20 -14.89 42.63 41.14
CA THR A 20 -15.90 42.42 42.19
C THR A 20 -17.23 41.84 41.70
N GLY A 21 -17.51 41.88 40.39
CA GLY A 21 -18.71 41.30 39.78
C GLY A 21 -18.56 39.86 39.29
N MET A 22 -17.35 39.28 39.34
CA MET A 22 -17.10 37.93 38.85
C MET A 22 -17.57 36.86 39.85
N SER A 23 -18.31 35.88 39.37
CA SER A 23 -18.62 34.67 40.11
C SER A 23 -17.41 33.72 40.17
N LEU A 24 -17.43 32.71 41.06
CA LEU A 24 -16.40 31.66 41.08
C LEU A 24 -16.26 30.93 39.73
N ASN A 25 -17.36 30.80 38.99
CA ASN A 25 -17.34 30.19 37.66
C ASN A 25 -16.65 31.10 36.64
N ASP A 26 -16.87 32.42 36.71
CA ASP A 26 -16.19 33.39 35.83
C ASP A 26 -14.68 33.38 36.10
N ILE A 27 -14.28 33.29 37.37
CA ILE A 27 -12.87 33.20 37.76
C ILE A 27 -12.26 31.87 37.29
N ALA A 28 -12.95 30.74 37.48
CA ALA A 28 -12.49 29.44 36.99
C ALA A 28 -12.35 29.43 35.45
N TYR A 29 -13.30 30.06 34.74
CA TYR A 29 -13.22 30.24 33.29
C TYR A 29 -12.02 31.11 32.87
N ALA A 30 -11.77 32.21 33.59
CA ALA A 30 -10.63 33.09 33.33
C ALA A 30 -9.29 32.39 33.55
N ILE A 31 -9.18 31.54 34.59
CA ILE A 31 -8.00 30.68 34.82
C ILE A 31 -7.86 29.69 33.65
N ASN A 32 -8.90 28.94 33.31
CA ASN A 32 -8.84 27.96 32.21
C ASN A 32 -8.55 28.58 30.84
N SER A 33 -8.92 29.85 30.64
CA SER A 33 -8.67 30.61 29.41
C SER A 33 -7.33 31.37 29.44
N GLY A 34 -6.59 31.28 30.55
CA GLY A 34 -5.29 31.92 30.73
C GLY A 34 -4.24 31.35 29.77
N LYS A 35 -3.27 32.18 29.39
CA LYS A 35 -2.11 31.75 28.61
C LYS A 35 -0.97 31.40 29.56
N TYR A 36 -0.64 30.11 29.63
CA TYR A 36 0.44 29.58 30.45
C TYR A 36 1.65 29.23 29.58
N ALA A 37 2.85 29.28 30.17
CA ALA A 37 4.00 28.60 29.57
C ALA A 37 3.74 27.09 29.53
N SER A 38 4.25 26.41 28.51
CA SER A 38 4.05 24.97 28.34
C SER A 38 4.54 24.20 29.57
N GLY A 39 3.69 23.30 30.09
CA GLY A 39 3.90 22.54 31.31
C GLY A 39 3.25 23.17 32.55
N ASN A 40 2.96 24.48 32.53
CA ASN A 40 2.42 25.22 33.68
C ASN A 40 0.92 25.48 33.60
N GLU A 41 0.21 24.83 32.68
CA GLU A 41 -1.23 24.94 32.51
C GLU A 41 -1.97 24.47 33.77
N VAL A 42 -2.92 25.29 34.22
CA VAL A 42 -3.78 25.01 35.38
C VAL A 42 -5.21 24.77 34.90
N ILE A 43 -5.90 23.84 35.57
CA ILE A 43 -7.33 23.58 35.41
C ILE A 43 -8.03 24.04 36.68
N ALA A 44 -9.01 24.92 36.54
CA ALA A 44 -9.88 25.37 37.61
C ALA A 44 -11.30 24.85 37.41
N THR A 45 -11.93 24.42 38.50
CA THR A 45 -13.35 24.05 38.51
C THR A 45 -14.00 24.47 39.83
N VAL A 46 -15.33 24.48 39.87
CA VAL A 46 -16.11 24.79 41.07
C VAL A 46 -16.91 23.55 41.46
N VAL A 47 -16.64 23.02 42.65
CA VAL A 47 -17.35 21.85 43.21
C VAL A 47 -17.94 22.27 44.56
N ASN A 48 -19.26 22.14 44.71
CA ASN A 48 -19.97 22.50 45.95
C ASN A 48 -19.62 23.92 46.47
N LYS A 49 -19.61 24.92 45.57
CA LYS A 49 -19.23 26.32 45.86
C LYS A 49 -17.78 26.51 46.33
N GLN A 50 -16.91 25.54 46.11
CA GLN A 50 -15.47 25.64 46.38
C GLN A 50 -14.69 25.61 45.08
N MET A 51 -13.69 26.47 44.96
CA MET A 51 -12.75 26.45 43.84
C MET A 51 -11.75 25.32 44.03
N VAL A 52 -11.60 24.48 43.01
CA VAL A 52 -10.61 23.40 42.95
C VAL A 52 -9.65 23.72 41.81
N LEU A 53 -8.36 23.72 42.12
CA LEU A 53 -7.28 23.95 41.17
C LEU A 53 -6.47 22.67 41.04
N SER A 54 -6.19 22.25 39.81
CA SER A 54 -5.28 21.15 39.51
C SER A 54 -4.32 21.55 38.40
N SER A 55 -3.09 21.02 38.46
CA SER A 55 -2.16 21.15 37.34
C SER A 55 -2.61 20.23 36.23
N LYS A 56 -2.48 20.67 34.98
CA LYS A 56 -2.73 19.82 33.81
C LYS A 56 -1.70 18.70 33.69
N PHE A 57 -0.51 18.90 34.25
CA PHE A 57 0.62 17.96 34.20
C PHE A 57 0.98 17.45 35.59
N THR A 58 1.45 16.21 35.65
CA THR A 58 1.89 15.55 36.89
C THR A 58 3.38 15.80 37.14
N GLY A 59 3.87 15.49 38.35
CA GLY A 59 5.28 15.65 38.69
C GLY A 59 5.56 16.91 39.51
N GLU A 60 6.61 16.85 40.33
CA GLU A 60 6.93 17.91 41.30
C GLU A 60 7.22 19.26 40.64
N SER A 61 7.77 19.25 39.41
CA SER A 61 8.01 20.46 38.63
C SER A 61 6.75 21.21 38.23
N HIS A 62 5.59 20.55 38.23
CA HIS A 62 4.30 21.11 37.84
C HIS A 62 3.42 21.42 39.06
N GLN A 63 4.04 21.58 40.24
CA GLN A 63 3.36 22.10 41.41
C GLN A 63 2.84 23.51 41.11
N ILE A 64 1.53 23.72 41.31
CA ILE A 64 0.92 25.03 41.13
C ILE A 64 1.56 26.01 42.10
N GLN A 65 1.93 27.18 41.58
CA GLN A 65 2.33 28.34 42.37
C GLN A 65 1.35 29.47 42.05
N ALA A 66 0.81 30.10 43.09
CA ALA A 66 -0.16 31.18 42.93
C ALA A 66 0.08 32.26 43.98
N SER A 67 -0.23 33.50 43.64
CA SER A 67 -0.11 34.67 44.52
C SER A 67 -1.17 35.71 44.17
N GLY A 68 -1.45 36.62 45.09
CA GLY A 68 -2.40 37.72 44.90
C GLY A 68 -3.48 37.76 45.98
N ALA A 69 -3.83 38.97 46.41
CA ALA A 69 -4.75 39.21 47.53
C ALA A 69 -6.14 38.56 47.31
N VAL A 70 -6.62 38.52 46.07
CA VAL A 70 -7.90 37.88 45.71
C VAL A 70 -7.92 36.39 46.09
N LEU A 71 -6.80 35.67 45.97
CA LEU A 71 -6.76 34.25 46.32
C LEU A 71 -6.77 34.02 47.84
N GLU A 72 -6.31 34.98 48.63
CA GLU A 72 -6.46 34.96 50.09
C GLU A 72 -7.93 35.24 50.48
N GLU A 73 -8.57 36.23 49.84
CA GLU A 73 -10.00 36.53 50.04
C GLU A 73 -10.91 35.36 49.66
N LEU A 74 -10.59 34.65 48.57
CA LEU A 74 -11.28 33.42 48.16
C LEU A 74 -10.94 32.21 49.05
N GLY A 75 -10.02 32.36 50.00
CA GLY A 75 -9.60 31.29 50.91
C GLY A 75 -8.80 30.17 50.26
N VAL A 76 -8.24 30.41 49.07
CA VAL A 76 -7.36 29.47 48.35
C VAL A 76 -5.96 29.49 48.97
N LEU A 77 -5.48 30.69 49.35
CA LEU A 77 -4.18 30.90 50.00
C LEU A 77 -4.34 31.31 51.47
N THR A 78 -3.31 31.01 52.25
CA THR A 78 -3.04 31.58 53.59
C THR A 78 -1.64 32.17 53.53
N GLY A 79 -1.53 33.49 53.32
CA GLY A 79 -0.28 34.14 52.94
C GLY A 79 0.25 33.59 51.61
N THR A 80 1.49 33.11 51.57
CA THR A 80 2.11 32.60 50.34
C THR A 80 1.86 31.11 50.07
N SER A 81 1.07 30.42 50.90
CA SER A 81 0.87 28.96 50.84
C SER A 81 -0.59 28.61 50.56
N PHE A 82 -0.84 27.48 49.88
CA PHE A 82 -2.20 26.96 49.71
C PHE A 82 -2.81 26.54 51.04
N LYS A 83 -4.05 26.97 51.29
CA LYS A 83 -4.79 26.68 52.53
C LYS A 83 -5.20 25.20 52.62
N ASN A 84 -5.68 24.63 51.51
CA ASN A 84 -6.12 23.24 51.41
C ASN A 84 -5.45 22.55 50.23
N ILE A 85 -4.60 21.55 50.49
CA ILE A 85 -3.94 20.75 49.46
C ILE A 85 -4.57 19.36 49.45
N MET A 86 -5.34 19.04 48.41
CA MET A 86 -5.97 17.72 48.25
C MET A 86 -4.96 16.64 47.86
N GLN A 87 -4.03 16.98 46.97
CA GLN A 87 -2.98 16.08 46.49
C GLN A 87 -1.74 16.90 46.14
N SER A 88 -0.61 16.55 46.74
CA SER A 88 0.68 17.16 46.37
C SER A 88 1.16 16.60 45.04
N ALA A 89 1.76 17.47 44.22
CA ALA A 89 2.49 17.04 43.03
C ALA A 89 3.62 16.10 43.44
N ARG A 90 3.74 14.96 42.75
CA ARG A 90 4.76 13.94 43.00
C ARG A 90 5.25 13.36 41.69
N ASN A 91 6.55 13.11 41.61
CA ASN A 91 7.13 12.35 40.52
C ASN A 91 6.87 10.85 40.72
N ALA A 92 6.72 10.12 39.63
CA ALA A 92 6.76 8.66 39.64
C ALA A 92 8.19 8.22 39.99
N THR A 93 8.35 7.42 41.03
CA THR A 93 9.64 6.82 41.39
C THR A 93 9.49 5.30 41.40
N PHE A 94 10.29 4.62 40.59
CA PHE A 94 10.24 3.16 40.43
C PHE A 94 11.63 2.60 40.15
N LYS A 95 11.76 1.27 40.12
CA LYS A 95 13.03 0.59 39.82
C LYS A 95 12.91 -0.23 38.55
N VAL A 96 13.94 -0.16 37.70
CA VAL A 96 14.13 -1.03 36.54
C VAL A 96 15.42 -1.80 36.75
N ASN A 97 15.34 -3.13 36.87
CA ASN A 97 16.49 -4.00 37.18
C ASN A 97 17.33 -3.51 38.37
N GLY A 98 16.67 -2.96 39.40
CA GLY A 98 17.31 -2.42 40.60
C GLY A 98 17.76 -0.95 40.51
N LEU A 99 17.82 -0.37 39.31
CA LEU A 99 18.16 1.04 39.09
C LEU A 99 16.95 1.94 39.37
N SER A 100 17.12 2.94 40.23
CA SER A 100 16.07 3.92 40.53
C SER A 100 15.87 4.89 39.38
N VAL A 101 14.61 5.09 38.98
CA VAL A 101 14.20 6.00 37.92
C VAL A 101 13.10 6.92 38.46
N THR A 102 13.18 8.20 38.12
CA THR A 102 12.19 9.22 38.50
C THR A 102 11.69 9.94 37.25
N ARG A 103 10.36 10.07 37.10
CA ARG A 103 9.71 10.76 35.97
C ARG A 103 8.55 11.61 36.44
N SER A 104 8.30 12.72 35.75
CA SER A 104 7.18 13.61 36.04
C SER A 104 5.82 13.02 35.64
N GLN A 105 5.80 12.05 34.71
CA GLN A 105 4.58 11.43 34.20
C GLN A 105 4.58 9.90 34.33
N ASN A 106 3.40 9.31 34.18
CA ASN A 106 3.19 7.86 34.28
C ASN A 106 3.06 7.16 32.93
N SER A 107 2.82 7.89 31.84
CA SER A 107 2.58 7.32 30.51
C SER A 107 3.60 7.82 29.49
N ALA A 108 3.72 7.08 28.39
CA ALA A 108 4.59 7.39 27.25
C ALA A 108 6.05 7.66 27.64
N LEU A 109 6.59 6.87 28.57
CA LEU A 109 7.99 6.98 29.01
C LEU A 109 8.90 6.30 28.01
N THR A 110 9.56 7.07 27.13
CA THR A 110 10.41 6.56 26.03
C THR A 110 11.90 6.53 26.36
N ASP A 111 12.28 7.10 27.49
CA ASP A 111 13.67 7.36 27.90
C ASP A 111 14.13 6.49 29.08
N VAL A 112 13.38 5.44 29.40
CA VAL A 112 13.64 4.54 30.53
C VAL A 112 14.37 3.29 30.06
N ILE A 113 13.86 2.65 29.01
CA ILE A 113 14.48 1.49 28.34
C ILE A 113 14.54 1.84 26.86
N SER A 114 15.72 1.78 26.26
CA SER A 114 15.90 2.12 24.84
C SER A 114 14.99 1.26 23.96
N GLY A 115 14.25 1.91 23.06
CA GLY A 115 13.31 1.25 22.15
C GLY A 115 11.98 0.82 22.78
N VAL A 116 11.73 1.13 24.06
CA VAL A 116 10.48 0.77 24.75
C VAL A 116 9.75 2.02 25.22
N THR A 117 8.45 2.07 24.96
CA THR A 117 7.56 3.05 25.58
C THR A 117 6.88 2.42 26.78
N LEU A 118 7.24 2.88 27.98
CA LEU A 118 6.71 2.35 29.24
C LEU A 118 5.51 3.17 29.71
N ASN A 119 4.47 2.47 30.18
CA ASN A 119 3.31 3.05 30.86
C ASN A 119 3.18 2.39 32.24
N LEU A 120 3.09 3.21 33.28
CA LEU A 120 2.89 2.78 34.65
C LEU A 120 1.39 2.63 34.92
N ALA A 121 0.97 1.46 35.40
CA ALA A 121 -0.41 1.21 35.77
C ALA A 121 -0.82 2.05 37.00
N SER A 122 -2.08 2.46 37.06
CA SER A 122 -2.61 3.31 38.15
C SER A 122 -2.53 2.64 39.53
N ASP A 123 -2.51 1.31 39.58
CA ASP A 123 -2.45 0.49 40.79
C ASP A 123 -1.06 -0.14 41.02
N ALA A 124 -0.02 0.37 40.34
CA ALA A 124 1.33 -0.20 40.39
C ALA A 124 2.07 0.00 41.72
N GLN A 125 1.56 0.84 42.63
CA GLN A 125 2.23 1.15 43.88
C GLN A 125 2.40 -0.10 44.76
N GLY A 126 3.64 -0.38 45.17
CA GLY A 126 3.98 -1.57 45.97
C GLY A 126 3.98 -2.88 45.18
N LYS A 127 3.71 -2.85 43.88
CA LYS A 127 3.74 -4.02 43.00
C LYS A 127 5.02 -4.06 42.18
N SER A 128 5.33 -5.24 41.66
CA SER A 128 6.39 -5.45 40.67
C SER A 128 5.82 -6.17 39.46
N ALA A 129 6.47 -5.98 38.31
CA ALA A 129 6.14 -6.65 37.06
C ALA A 129 7.43 -7.07 36.36
N THR A 130 7.38 -8.18 35.64
CA THR A 130 8.47 -8.63 34.76
C THR A 130 8.08 -8.30 33.32
N LEU A 131 8.89 -7.46 32.67
CA LEU A 131 8.76 -7.18 31.24
C LEU A 131 9.67 -8.12 30.46
N ASN A 132 9.09 -9.00 29.65
CA ASN A 132 9.85 -9.84 28.72
C ASN A 132 9.79 -9.22 27.32
N ILE A 133 10.95 -8.84 26.78
CA ILE A 133 11.07 -8.28 25.44
C ILE A 133 11.56 -9.41 24.54
N ALA A 134 10.71 -9.82 23.60
CA ALA A 134 11.02 -10.85 22.63
C ALA A 134 10.82 -10.32 21.21
N SER A 135 11.55 -10.89 20.25
CA SER A 135 11.37 -10.61 18.83
C SER A 135 9.97 -11.05 18.39
N ASP A 136 9.24 -10.14 17.74
CA ASP A 136 7.97 -10.45 17.06
C ASP A 136 8.16 -10.38 15.54
N ASN A 137 8.23 -11.55 14.92
CA ASN A 137 8.42 -11.68 13.47
C ASN A 137 7.12 -11.83 12.69
N THR A 138 5.96 -11.53 13.29
CA THR A 138 4.65 -11.74 12.67
C THR A 138 4.49 -10.94 11.39
N SER A 139 4.91 -9.67 11.40
CA SER A 139 4.82 -8.80 10.22
C SER A 139 5.72 -9.28 9.07
N GLN A 140 6.93 -9.74 9.37
CA GLN A 140 7.90 -10.26 8.41
C GLN A 140 7.41 -11.57 7.79
N LYS A 141 6.91 -12.50 8.61
CA LYS A 141 6.27 -13.74 8.13
C LYS A 141 5.08 -13.44 7.23
N THR A 142 4.28 -12.42 7.57
CA THR A 142 3.15 -12.00 6.73
C THR A 142 3.64 -11.49 5.37
N ALA A 143 4.64 -10.60 5.35
CA ALA A 143 5.21 -10.08 4.11
C ALA A 143 5.83 -11.18 3.22
N ILE A 144 6.56 -12.13 3.82
CA ILE A 144 7.11 -13.29 3.11
C ILE A 144 6.01 -14.16 2.51
N ASN A 145 4.94 -14.44 3.26
CA ASN A 145 3.81 -15.19 2.72
C ASN A 145 3.11 -14.44 1.58
N SER A 146 2.90 -13.13 1.71
CA SER A 146 2.34 -12.32 0.63
C SER A 146 3.20 -12.34 -0.63
N LEU A 147 4.52 -12.29 -0.49
CA LEU A 147 5.45 -12.45 -1.61
C LEU A 147 5.29 -13.83 -2.27
N ILE A 148 5.28 -14.90 -1.48
CA ILE A 148 5.10 -16.28 -1.97
C ILE A 148 3.78 -16.40 -2.74
N THR A 149 2.69 -15.89 -2.19
CA THR A 149 1.38 -15.89 -2.84
C THR A 149 1.43 -15.15 -4.17
N ASN A 150 1.94 -13.91 -4.20
CA ASN A 150 2.00 -13.11 -5.42
C ASN A 150 2.89 -13.74 -6.48
N PHE A 151 4.04 -14.31 -6.09
CA PHE A 151 4.92 -15.04 -6.99
C PHE A 151 4.21 -16.25 -7.61
N ASN A 152 3.55 -17.08 -6.80
CA ASN A 152 2.84 -18.26 -7.26
C ASN A 152 1.64 -17.91 -8.15
N THR A 153 0.90 -16.84 -7.81
CA THR A 153 -0.19 -16.31 -8.65
C THR A 153 0.32 -15.87 -10.02
N LEU A 154 1.45 -15.15 -10.06
CA LEU A 154 2.08 -14.74 -11.33
C LEU A 154 2.51 -15.96 -12.15
N GLN A 155 3.19 -16.92 -11.53
CA GLN A 155 3.66 -18.14 -12.22
C GLN A 155 2.49 -18.96 -12.77
N SER A 156 1.40 -19.08 -12.01
CA SER A 156 0.16 -19.73 -12.45
C SER A 156 -0.46 -18.99 -13.63
N TYR A 157 -0.62 -17.66 -13.53
CA TYR A 157 -1.16 -16.83 -14.60
C TYR A 157 -0.35 -16.96 -15.89
N ILE A 158 0.97 -16.90 -15.81
CA ILE A 158 1.85 -17.09 -16.97
C ILE A 158 1.69 -18.51 -17.53
N SER A 159 1.69 -19.54 -16.67
CA SER A 159 1.55 -20.94 -17.09
C SER A 159 0.26 -21.16 -17.87
N THR A 160 -0.87 -20.69 -17.36
CA THR A 160 -2.18 -20.79 -18.02
C THR A 160 -2.19 -20.08 -19.37
N ASN A 161 -1.60 -18.89 -19.48
CA ASN A 161 -1.61 -18.12 -20.72
C ASN A 161 -0.61 -18.64 -21.77
N LEU A 162 0.41 -19.40 -21.36
CA LEU A 162 1.35 -20.06 -22.27
C LEU A 162 0.88 -21.45 -22.73
N ALA A 163 0.03 -22.12 -21.93
CA ALA A 163 -0.36 -23.52 -22.13
C ALA A 163 -1.04 -23.77 -23.48
N VAL A 164 -0.73 -24.94 -24.05
CA VAL A 164 -1.46 -25.51 -25.19
C VAL A 164 -2.06 -26.83 -24.70
N THR A 165 -3.38 -26.86 -24.59
CA THR A 165 -4.13 -27.98 -24.01
C THR A 165 -4.83 -28.74 -25.12
N LYS A 166 -4.64 -30.05 -25.18
CA LYS A 166 -5.39 -30.93 -26.07
C LYS A 166 -6.78 -31.18 -25.48
N ASN A 167 -7.83 -30.92 -26.25
CA ASN A 167 -9.22 -31.15 -25.90
C ASN A 167 -9.61 -32.61 -26.19
N ALA A 168 -10.75 -33.05 -25.61
CA ALA A 168 -11.25 -34.42 -25.76
C ALA A 168 -11.61 -34.80 -27.21
N ASP A 169 -11.97 -33.82 -28.04
CA ASP A 169 -12.31 -33.97 -29.46
C ASP A 169 -11.08 -33.96 -30.39
N ASN A 170 -9.87 -34.10 -29.84
CA ASN A 170 -8.58 -33.97 -30.53
C ASN A 170 -8.26 -32.57 -31.09
N THR A 171 -9.02 -31.54 -30.73
CA THR A 171 -8.63 -30.15 -31.01
C THR A 171 -7.67 -29.62 -29.95
N TYR A 172 -7.08 -28.43 -30.17
CA TYR A 172 -6.15 -27.81 -29.23
C TYR A 172 -6.64 -26.41 -28.83
N THR A 173 -6.70 -26.15 -27.53
CA THR A 173 -6.91 -24.82 -26.97
C THR A 173 -5.55 -24.19 -26.67
N ARG A 174 -5.32 -23.00 -27.20
CA ARG A 174 -4.08 -22.24 -26.97
C ARG A 174 -4.38 -21.07 -26.02
N GLY A 175 -3.54 -20.90 -25.02
CA GLY A 175 -3.51 -19.68 -24.21
C GLY A 175 -3.18 -18.45 -25.07
N SER A 176 -3.56 -17.27 -24.56
CA SER A 176 -3.42 -16.00 -25.28
C SER A 176 -1.97 -15.65 -25.65
N LEU A 177 -1.01 -16.17 -24.88
CA LEU A 177 0.44 -15.96 -25.05
C LEU A 177 1.15 -17.23 -25.53
N SER A 178 0.43 -18.26 -25.98
CA SER A 178 1.04 -19.51 -26.46
C SER A 178 1.98 -19.27 -27.63
N GLY A 179 3.28 -19.46 -27.39
CA GLY A 179 4.35 -19.22 -28.36
C GLY A 179 5.14 -17.93 -28.12
N ASP A 180 4.78 -17.13 -27.10
CA ASP A 180 5.56 -15.97 -26.69
C ASP A 180 6.83 -16.43 -25.95
N GLN A 181 7.94 -16.46 -26.68
CA GLN A 181 9.23 -16.87 -26.14
C GLN A 181 9.78 -15.89 -25.09
N SER A 182 9.43 -14.61 -25.16
CA SER A 182 9.90 -13.60 -24.22
C SER A 182 9.27 -13.79 -22.84
N ILE A 183 7.99 -14.17 -22.79
CA ILE A 183 7.27 -14.49 -21.56
C ILE A 183 7.73 -15.85 -20.98
N VAL A 184 8.03 -16.84 -21.84
CA VAL A 184 8.71 -18.08 -21.41
C VAL A 184 10.06 -17.76 -20.75
N SER A 185 10.86 -16.89 -21.38
CA SER A 185 12.14 -16.45 -20.84
C SER A 185 11.98 -15.67 -19.53
N LEU A 186 10.94 -14.86 -19.37
CA LEU A 186 10.62 -14.19 -18.10
C LEU A 186 10.40 -15.23 -16.99
N ARG A 187 9.49 -16.18 -17.21
CA ARG A 187 9.14 -17.23 -16.26
C ARG A 187 10.37 -17.99 -15.76
N ASN A 188 11.26 -18.38 -16.67
CA ASN A 188 12.49 -19.10 -16.33
C ASN A 188 13.51 -18.21 -15.62
N SER A 189 13.60 -16.93 -16.01
CA SER A 189 14.47 -15.97 -15.33
C SER A 189 14.05 -15.75 -13.89
N LEU A 190 12.74 -15.56 -13.64
CA LEU A 190 12.21 -15.39 -12.28
C LEU A 190 12.52 -16.60 -11.40
N PHE A 191 12.30 -17.81 -11.93
CA PHE A 191 12.69 -19.05 -11.25
C PHE A 191 14.19 -19.07 -10.91
N SER A 192 15.06 -18.80 -11.89
CA SER A 192 16.50 -18.81 -11.70
C SER A 192 16.98 -17.75 -10.71
N LEU A 193 16.34 -16.57 -10.67
CA LEU A 193 16.71 -15.50 -9.76
C LEU A 193 16.34 -15.83 -8.31
N VAL A 194 15.13 -16.36 -8.09
CA VAL A 194 14.70 -16.76 -6.75
C VAL A 194 15.51 -17.95 -6.24
N GLY A 195 15.86 -18.89 -7.12
CA GLY A 195 16.72 -20.03 -6.82
C GLY A 195 18.22 -19.70 -6.82
N SER A 196 18.62 -18.45 -7.06
CA SER A 196 20.03 -18.07 -7.17
C SER A 196 20.73 -18.11 -5.82
N SER A 197 22.04 -18.35 -5.86
CA SER A 197 22.91 -18.27 -4.70
C SER A 197 24.08 -17.33 -4.98
N ASP A 198 24.47 -16.59 -3.95
CA ASP A 198 25.60 -15.68 -3.98
C ASP A 198 26.75 -16.29 -3.17
N SER A 199 27.80 -16.72 -3.86
CA SER A 199 28.97 -17.32 -3.23
C SER A 199 29.80 -16.35 -2.38
N THR A 200 29.62 -15.04 -2.59
CA THR A 200 30.34 -13.98 -1.86
C THR A 200 29.68 -13.64 -0.52
N ALA A 201 28.42 -14.05 -0.32
CA ALA A 201 27.71 -13.85 0.92
C ALA A 201 28.25 -14.77 2.03
N THR A 202 28.33 -14.23 3.25
CA THR A 202 28.93 -14.89 4.41
C THR A 202 27.95 -15.79 5.16
N VAL A 203 26.74 -15.31 5.46
CA VAL A 203 25.74 -16.02 6.28
C VAL A 203 24.71 -16.72 5.40
N PHE A 204 23.85 -15.98 4.70
CA PHE A 204 22.84 -16.53 3.81
C PHE A 204 23.18 -16.25 2.34
N LYS A 205 23.47 -17.32 1.60
CA LYS A 205 23.84 -17.26 0.18
C LYS A 205 22.61 -17.22 -0.71
N SER A 206 21.53 -17.85 -0.27
CA SER A 206 20.28 -18.00 -1.03
C SER A 206 19.06 -18.00 -0.11
N LEU A 207 17.87 -17.84 -0.70
CA LEU A 207 16.60 -17.97 0.04
C LEU A 207 16.42 -19.37 0.67
N LYS A 208 17.06 -20.39 0.08
CA LYS A 208 17.05 -21.75 0.63
C LYS A 208 17.71 -21.82 2.01
N ASP A 209 18.71 -20.98 2.26
CA ASP A 209 19.43 -20.98 3.55
C ASP A 209 18.53 -20.46 4.69
N ILE A 210 17.51 -19.66 4.36
CA ILE A 210 16.47 -19.19 5.29
C ILE A 210 15.18 -20.02 5.21
N GLY A 211 15.21 -21.17 4.55
CA GLY A 211 14.07 -22.11 4.51
C GLY A 211 13.01 -21.83 3.44
N ILE A 212 13.27 -20.92 2.50
CA ILE A 212 12.36 -20.62 1.38
C ILE A 212 12.93 -21.22 0.09
N THR A 213 12.15 -21.99 -0.64
CA THR A 213 12.61 -22.62 -1.89
C THR A 213 11.59 -22.48 -3.01
N VAL A 214 12.03 -22.77 -4.23
CA VAL A 214 11.15 -22.93 -5.39
C VAL A 214 11.34 -24.33 -5.95
N ASP A 215 10.24 -25.04 -6.15
CA ASP A 215 10.26 -26.41 -6.64
C ASP A 215 10.39 -26.50 -8.18
N SER A 216 10.46 -27.72 -8.71
CA SER A 216 10.52 -27.95 -10.16
C SER A 216 9.26 -27.52 -10.91
N ASN A 217 8.13 -27.33 -10.20
CA ASN A 217 6.89 -26.79 -10.75
C ASN A 217 6.90 -25.25 -10.78
N LEU A 218 8.02 -24.63 -10.39
CA LEU A 218 8.22 -23.20 -10.27
C LEU A 218 7.33 -22.56 -9.19
N THR A 219 6.98 -23.33 -8.16
CA THR A 219 6.17 -22.89 -7.02
C THR A 219 7.09 -22.57 -5.84
N MET A 220 6.99 -21.34 -5.33
CA MET A 220 7.71 -20.89 -4.14
C MET A 220 6.99 -21.35 -2.87
N SER A 221 7.72 -21.81 -1.86
CA SER A 221 7.17 -22.19 -0.56
C SER A 221 8.20 -22.07 0.57
N ILE A 222 7.70 -22.01 1.81
CA ILE A 222 8.52 -22.19 3.00
C ILE A 222 8.63 -23.69 3.25
N THR A 223 9.80 -24.27 2.99
CA THR A 223 10.05 -25.70 3.20
C THR A 223 10.58 -26.01 4.61
N ASP A 224 11.10 -25.00 5.31
CA ASP A 224 11.64 -25.15 6.66
C ASP A 224 11.30 -23.90 7.50
N SER A 225 10.16 -23.97 8.20
CA SER A 225 9.68 -22.86 9.04
C SER A 225 10.59 -22.60 10.24
N SER A 226 11.23 -23.64 10.79
CA SER A 226 12.16 -23.52 11.91
C SER A 226 13.43 -22.78 11.51
N LYS A 227 13.97 -23.02 10.31
CA LYS A 227 15.09 -22.22 9.76
C LYS A 227 14.70 -20.78 9.55
N LEU A 228 13.52 -20.52 9.00
CA LEU A 228 13.05 -19.15 8.81
C LEU A 228 12.92 -18.42 10.16
N GLU A 229 12.32 -19.08 11.16
CA GLU A 229 12.15 -18.51 12.49
C GLU A 229 13.50 -18.24 13.17
N ASN A 230 14.45 -19.19 13.05
CA ASN A 230 15.80 -19.03 13.59
C ASN A 230 16.53 -17.87 12.91
N ALA A 231 16.49 -17.80 11.57
CA ALA A 231 17.11 -16.74 10.81
C ALA A 231 16.55 -15.35 11.17
N LEU A 232 15.22 -15.24 11.33
CA LEU A 232 14.59 -13.97 11.73
C LEU A 232 14.95 -13.56 13.17
N ASN A 233 15.06 -14.53 14.09
CA ASN A 233 15.40 -14.25 15.49
C ASN A 233 16.88 -13.93 15.71
N ASN A 234 17.78 -14.62 15.02
CA ASN A 234 19.21 -14.60 15.32
C ASN A 234 20.06 -13.87 14.26
N ASN A 235 19.56 -13.71 13.04
CA ASN A 235 20.31 -13.20 11.89
C ASN A 235 19.46 -12.22 11.04
N TYR A 236 18.68 -11.37 11.70
CA TYR A 236 17.71 -10.49 11.04
C TYR A 236 18.31 -9.62 9.92
N SER A 237 19.49 -9.02 10.16
CA SER A 237 20.19 -8.22 9.14
C SER A 237 20.62 -9.03 7.92
N ASP A 238 20.98 -10.30 8.11
CA ASP A 238 21.35 -11.19 7.03
C ASP A 238 20.12 -11.64 6.24
N VAL A 239 18.97 -11.82 6.90
CA VAL A 239 17.68 -12.08 6.23
C VAL A 239 17.30 -10.90 5.32
N ILE A 240 17.42 -9.66 5.81
CA ILE A 240 17.22 -8.47 4.98
C ILE A 240 18.15 -8.51 3.77
N SER A 241 19.44 -8.76 4.00
CA SER A 241 20.45 -8.74 2.94
C SER A 241 20.17 -9.76 1.82
N VAL A 242 19.79 -11.00 2.16
CA VAL A 242 19.46 -12.01 1.14
C VAL A 242 18.14 -11.69 0.42
N MET A 243 17.12 -11.22 1.16
CA MET A 243 15.83 -10.83 0.57
C MET A 243 16.00 -9.66 -0.39
N ASP A 244 16.69 -8.59 0.02
CA ASP A 244 16.92 -7.40 -0.81
C ASP A 244 17.70 -7.73 -2.07
N ARG A 245 18.76 -8.54 -1.97
CA ARG A 245 19.53 -8.98 -3.14
C ARG A 245 18.65 -9.70 -4.16
N VAL A 246 17.89 -10.70 -3.72
CA VAL A 246 17.07 -11.52 -4.62
C VAL A 246 15.90 -10.71 -5.17
N MET A 247 15.20 -9.95 -4.33
CA MET A 247 14.06 -9.15 -4.74
C MET A 247 14.46 -8.00 -5.65
N SER A 248 15.61 -7.36 -5.43
CA SER A 248 16.12 -6.32 -6.35
C SER A 248 16.38 -6.87 -7.75
N ALA A 249 16.94 -8.09 -7.84
CA ALA A 249 17.16 -8.73 -9.13
C ALA A 249 15.84 -9.12 -9.82
N VAL A 250 14.87 -9.61 -9.04
CA VAL A 250 13.50 -9.90 -9.53
C VAL A 250 12.83 -8.63 -10.05
N THR A 251 12.82 -7.55 -9.28
CA THR A 251 12.25 -6.25 -9.68
C THR A 251 12.93 -5.73 -10.95
N SER A 252 14.26 -5.71 -11.00
CA SER A 252 15.02 -5.29 -12.18
C SER A 252 14.68 -6.11 -13.43
N LYS A 253 14.34 -7.40 -13.27
CA LYS A 253 13.89 -8.24 -14.37
C LYS A 253 12.45 -7.91 -14.77
N LEU A 254 11.55 -7.71 -13.82
CA LEU A 254 10.15 -7.36 -14.07
C LEU A 254 10.00 -5.99 -14.74
N ASP A 255 10.81 -5.00 -14.38
CA ASP A 255 10.74 -3.64 -14.94
C ASP A 255 10.89 -3.61 -16.47
N LYS A 256 11.70 -4.54 -17.01
CA LYS A 256 11.88 -4.72 -18.46
C LYS A 256 10.60 -5.19 -19.17
N TYR A 257 9.62 -5.70 -18.42
CA TYR A 257 8.35 -6.23 -18.90
C TYR A 257 7.13 -5.41 -18.48
N THR A 258 7.19 -4.60 -17.41
CA THR A 258 5.99 -3.93 -16.84
C THR A 258 5.99 -2.40 -16.95
N GLY A 259 7.08 -1.74 -17.37
CA GLY A 259 7.15 -0.29 -17.56
C GLY A 259 6.52 0.28 -18.85
N THR A 260 6.60 1.60 -19.05
CA THR A 260 5.97 2.35 -20.17
C THR A 260 6.63 2.16 -21.54
N THR A 261 7.85 1.61 -21.58
CA THR A 261 8.59 1.22 -22.80
C THR A 261 9.00 -0.25 -22.75
N SER A 262 8.31 -1.04 -21.94
CA SER A 262 8.62 -2.43 -21.68
C SER A 262 8.18 -3.37 -22.81
N TYR A 263 8.55 -4.64 -22.69
CA TYR A 263 8.09 -5.70 -23.59
C TYR A 263 6.56 -5.74 -23.72
N VAL A 264 5.83 -5.68 -22.61
CA VAL A 264 4.36 -5.79 -22.64
C VAL A 264 3.73 -4.57 -23.32
N ASP A 265 4.20 -3.37 -23.02
CA ASP A 265 3.73 -2.15 -23.68
C ASP A 265 3.97 -2.18 -25.20
N GLN A 266 5.18 -2.59 -25.62
CA GLN A 266 5.51 -2.73 -27.03
C GLN A 266 4.65 -3.79 -27.72
N LEU A 267 4.38 -4.91 -27.05
CA LEU A 267 3.52 -5.97 -27.57
C LEU A 267 2.07 -5.49 -27.74
N ILE A 268 1.55 -4.72 -26.78
CA ILE A 268 0.21 -4.11 -26.87
C ILE A 268 0.14 -3.16 -28.08
N LYS A 269 1.12 -2.26 -28.24
CA LYS A 269 1.18 -1.32 -29.37
C LYS A 269 1.29 -2.02 -30.71
N ALA A 270 2.13 -3.07 -30.80
CA ALA A 270 2.28 -3.87 -32.01
C ALA A 270 0.97 -4.57 -32.40
N ASN A 271 0.27 -5.17 -31.43
CA ASN A 271 -1.02 -5.82 -31.67
C ASN A 271 -2.10 -4.80 -32.06
N ALA A 272 -2.15 -3.63 -31.42
CA ALA A 272 -3.08 -2.57 -31.79
C ALA A 272 -2.87 -2.11 -33.24
N LYS A 273 -1.59 -1.93 -33.65
CA LYS A 273 -1.25 -1.59 -35.03
C LYS A 273 -1.67 -2.68 -36.01
N LYS A 274 -1.39 -3.94 -35.70
CA LYS A 274 -1.79 -5.08 -36.53
C LYS A 274 -3.32 -5.16 -36.71
N THR A 275 -4.08 -4.90 -35.65
CA THR A 275 -5.55 -4.84 -35.73
C THR A 275 -6.01 -3.77 -36.72
N ILE A 276 -5.40 -2.58 -36.71
CA ILE A 276 -5.70 -1.50 -37.66
C ILE A 276 -5.34 -1.91 -39.09
N GLU A 277 -4.16 -2.46 -39.31
CA GLU A 277 -3.68 -2.90 -40.64
C GLU A 277 -4.58 -4.01 -41.24
N VAL A 278 -5.00 -4.97 -40.41
CA VAL A 278 -5.95 -6.01 -40.81
C VAL A 278 -7.31 -5.39 -41.13
N GLY A 279 -7.81 -4.46 -40.31
CA GLY A 279 -9.06 -3.74 -40.59
C GLY A 279 -9.04 -3.02 -41.94
N ASN A 280 -7.95 -2.30 -42.24
CA ASN A 280 -7.76 -1.61 -43.52
C ASN A 280 -7.69 -2.59 -44.70
N SER A 281 -7.07 -3.75 -44.49
CA SER A 281 -7.01 -4.83 -45.49
C SER A 281 -8.40 -5.38 -45.79
N ILE A 282 -9.23 -5.61 -44.76
CA ILE A 282 -10.62 -6.05 -44.91
C ILE A 282 -11.42 -5.03 -45.73
N VAL A 283 -11.32 -3.73 -45.40
CA VAL A 283 -12.00 -2.66 -46.15
C VAL A 283 -11.58 -2.67 -47.63
N SER A 284 -10.29 -2.81 -47.89
CA SER A 284 -9.77 -2.83 -49.26
C SER A 284 -10.21 -4.07 -50.04
N MET A 285 -10.25 -5.24 -49.39
CA MET A 285 -10.77 -6.46 -49.99
C MET A 285 -12.26 -6.37 -50.30
N ASN A 286 -13.07 -5.82 -49.40
CA ASN A 286 -14.50 -5.62 -49.63
C ASN A 286 -14.76 -4.70 -50.83
N LYS A 287 -14.06 -3.57 -50.92
CA LYS A 287 -14.15 -2.70 -52.11
C LYS A 287 -13.84 -3.42 -53.42
N ARG A 288 -12.86 -4.33 -53.42
CA ARG A 288 -12.51 -5.14 -54.61
C ARG A 288 -13.59 -6.18 -54.93
N LEU A 289 -14.21 -6.78 -53.92
CA LEU A 289 -15.33 -7.69 -54.10
C LEU A 289 -16.53 -6.97 -54.71
N ASP A 290 -16.90 -5.80 -54.18
CA ASP A 290 -18.00 -4.97 -54.70
C ASP A 290 -17.77 -4.59 -56.16
N ALA A 291 -16.56 -4.13 -56.51
CA ALA A 291 -16.22 -3.78 -57.89
C ALA A 291 -16.31 -4.99 -58.83
N ARG A 292 -15.86 -6.17 -58.38
CA ARG A 292 -15.95 -7.40 -59.16
C ARG A 292 -17.39 -7.87 -59.35
N GLU A 293 -18.22 -7.74 -58.31
CA GLU A 293 -19.65 -8.02 -58.38
C GLU A 293 -20.33 -7.13 -59.44
N GLN A 294 -20.07 -5.83 -59.42
CA GLN A 294 -20.61 -4.89 -60.43
C GLN A 294 -20.18 -5.24 -61.86
N VAL A 295 -18.90 -5.63 -62.06
CA VAL A 295 -18.41 -6.09 -63.36
C VAL A 295 -19.11 -7.36 -63.82
N LEU A 296 -19.31 -8.32 -62.91
CA LEU A 296 -20.03 -9.56 -63.22
C LEU A 296 -21.50 -9.29 -63.56
N ILE A 297 -22.19 -8.43 -62.80
CA ILE A 297 -23.57 -8.02 -63.10
C ILE A 297 -23.67 -7.45 -64.52
N LYS A 298 -22.77 -6.52 -64.88
CA LYS A 298 -22.73 -5.93 -66.23
C LYS A 298 -22.46 -6.97 -67.31
N TYR A 299 -21.51 -7.87 -67.07
CA TYR A 299 -21.19 -8.96 -68.01
C TYR A 299 -22.39 -9.88 -68.24
N TYR A 300 -23.09 -10.31 -67.19
CA TYR A 300 -24.27 -11.15 -67.32
C TYR A 300 -25.44 -10.43 -68.02
N ALA A 301 -25.63 -9.13 -67.76
CA ALA A 301 -26.65 -8.33 -68.46
C ALA A 301 -26.36 -8.21 -69.97
N ASP A 302 -25.10 -8.04 -70.35
CA ASP A 302 -24.69 -7.96 -71.76
C ASP A 302 -24.86 -9.32 -72.48
N VAL A 303 -24.43 -10.41 -71.84
CA VAL A 303 -24.64 -11.78 -72.35
C VAL A 303 -26.13 -12.08 -72.54
N GLN A 304 -26.98 -11.69 -71.60
CA GLN A 304 -28.43 -11.85 -71.73
C GLN A 304 -28.98 -11.07 -72.93
N SER A 305 -28.56 -9.81 -73.10
CA SER A 305 -29.00 -8.97 -74.22
C SER A 305 -28.58 -9.54 -75.58
N GLN A 306 -27.37 -10.11 -75.68
CA GLN A 306 -26.91 -10.79 -76.88
C GLN A 306 -27.72 -12.07 -77.16
N MET A 307 -28.06 -12.83 -76.12
CA MET A 307 -28.90 -14.03 -76.25
C MET A 307 -30.31 -13.69 -76.74
N ASP A 308 -30.90 -12.61 -76.23
CA ASP A 308 -32.22 -12.13 -76.66
C ASP A 308 -32.18 -11.67 -78.14
N LEU A 309 -31.11 -10.96 -78.56
CA LEU A 309 -30.90 -10.58 -79.96
C LEU A 309 -30.75 -11.80 -80.88
N LEU A 310 -29.96 -12.79 -80.48
CA LEU A 310 -29.79 -14.05 -81.22
C LEU A 310 -31.11 -14.80 -81.33
N THR A 311 -31.89 -14.86 -80.26
CA THR A 311 -33.22 -15.49 -80.25
C THR A 311 -34.18 -14.77 -81.20
N ASN A 312 -34.20 -13.43 -81.18
CA ASN A 312 -35.00 -12.63 -82.12
C ASN A 312 -34.53 -12.82 -83.57
N THR A 313 -33.23 -12.90 -83.81
CA THR A 313 -32.65 -13.18 -85.13
C THR A 313 -33.01 -14.59 -85.61
N GLN A 314 -33.00 -15.58 -84.72
CA GLN A 314 -33.39 -16.95 -85.04
C GLN A 314 -34.89 -17.04 -85.36
N ASN A 315 -35.73 -16.33 -84.60
CA ASN A 315 -37.18 -16.27 -84.84
C ASN A 315 -37.50 -15.59 -86.17
N THR A 316 -36.85 -14.46 -86.47
CA THR A 316 -36.99 -13.78 -87.77
C THR A 316 -36.51 -14.66 -88.91
N ASN A 317 -35.30 -15.24 -88.82
CA ASN A 317 -34.81 -16.19 -89.84
C ASN A 317 -35.75 -17.38 -90.04
N SER A 318 -36.32 -17.94 -88.97
CA SER A 318 -37.30 -19.03 -89.07
C SER A 318 -38.56 -18.57 -89.80
N ALA A 319 -39.09 -17.39 -89.49
CA ALA A 319 -40.24 -16.81 -90.19
C ALA A 319 -39.94 -16.55 -91.68
N TRP A 320 -38.74 -16.06 -92.00
CA TRP A 320 -38.28 -15.87 -93.37
C TRP A 320 -38.21 -17.21 -94.11
N ILE A 321 -37.61 -18.24 -93.51
CA ILE A 321 -37.55 -19.59 -94.08
C ILE A 321 -38.96 -20.13 -94.33
N THR A 322 -39.88 -20.04 -93.35
CA THR A 322 -41.27 -20.48 -93.52
C THR A 322 -41.97 -19.72 -94.66
N SER A 323 -41.77 -18.41 -94.79
CA SER A 323 -42.34 -17.63 -95.90
C SER A 323 -41.76 -18.01 -97.26
N LEU A 324 -40.45 -18.29 -97.33
CA LEU A 324 -39.77 -18.71 -98.55
C LEU A 324 -40.26 -20.10 -99.00
N TYR A 325 -40.36 -21.04 -98.05
CA TYR A 325 -40.97 -22.35 -98.28
C TYR A 325 -42.42 -22.22 -98.75
N ALA A 326 -43.24 -21.37 -98.14
CA ALA A 326 -44.61 -21.15 -98.58
C ALA A 326 -44.69 -20.59 -100.02
N SER A 327 -43.76 -19.72 -100.41
CA SER A 327 -43.71 -19.13 -101.76
C SER A 327 -43.18 -20.07 -102.86
N LEU A 328 -42.47 -21.14 -102.47
CA LEU A 328 -41.93 -22.15 -103.40
C LEU A 328 -42.90 -23.31 -103.68
N TYR A 329 -43.98 -23.42 -102.91
CA TYR A 329 -44.99 -24.49 -102.99
C TYR A 329 -46.40 -23.99 -103.35
N THR A 330 -46.50 -22.78 -103.90
CA THR A 330 -47.69 -22.25 -104.61
C THR A 330 -47.35 -22.02 -106.07
#